data_AF-X0Z5J9-F1
#
_entry.id   AF-X0Z5J9-F1
#
_cell.length_a   1.000
_cell.length_b   1.000
_cell.length_c   1.000
_cell.angle_alpha   90.00
_cell.angle_beta   90.00
_cell.angle_gamma   90.00
#
_symmetry.space_group_name_H-M   'P 1'
#
loop_
_entity.id
_entity.type
_entity.pdbx_description
1 polymer ?
#
loop_
_entity_poly.entity_id
_entity_poly.type
_entity_poly.pdbx_seq_one_letter_code
_entity_poly.pdbx_strand_id
1 'polypeptide(L)'
;MLLLDIFNSLLPLLSAFGIGAIIIILIGENPLTTYNIMFGKTLFEWNGFLKTLHFASPLILTGLAIAITFKASIFNMGVEGQLLVGGFFA
;
A
#
# COMPACT_ATOMS: atom_id res chain seq x y z
N MET A 1 -1.49 3.44 -25.16
CA MET A 1 -0.45 3.70 -24.15
C MET A 1 -1.11 3.89 -22.79
N LEU A 2 -1.77 5.02 -22.54
CA LEU A 2 -2.44 5.33 -21.27
C LEU A 2 -3.39 4.24 -20.71
N LEU A 3 -4.22 3.63 -21.57
CA LEU A 3 -5.17 2.59 -21.14
C LEU A 3 -4.47 1.29 -20.65
N LEU A 4 -3.33 0.95 -21.27
CA LEU A 4 -2.52 -0.21 -20.89
C LEU A 4 -1.76 0.06 -19.58
N ASP A 5 -1.28 1.29 -19.38
CA ASP A 5 -0.56 1.69 -18.16
C ASP A 5 -1.47 1.65 -16.92
N ILE A 6 -2.72 2.11 -17.09
CA ILE A 6 -3.77 2.02 -16.06
C ILE A 6 -4.08 0.55 -15.75
N PHE A 7 -4.22 -0.30 -16.77
CA PHE A 7 -4.46 -1.73 -16.57
C PHE A 7 -3.32 -2.43 -15.81
N ASN A 8 -2.08 -2.13 -16.17
CA ASN A 8 -0.89 -2.69 -15.51
C ASN A 8 -0.78 -2.30 -14.03
N SER A 9 -1.37 -1.17 -13.63
CA SER A 9 -1.38 -0.71 -12.24
C SER A 9 -2.59 -1.22 -11.46
N LEU A 10 -3.77 -1.28 -12.11
CA LEU A 10 -5.01 -1.74 -11.49
C LEU A 10 -5.04 -3.25 -11.29
N LEU A 11 -4.46 -4.03 -12.20
CA LEU A 11 -4.52 -5.49 -12.14
C LEU A 11 -3.89 -6.04 -10.84
N PRO A 12 -2.64 -5.66 -10.46
CA PRO A 12 -2.06 -6.09 -9.18
C PRO A 12 -2.88 -5.63 -7.97
N LEU A 13 -3.42 -4.40 -8.02
CA LEU A 13 -4.24 -3.85 -6.95
C LEU A 13 -5.50 -4.69 -6.71
N LEU A 14 -6.23 -5.01 -7.79
CA LEU A 14 -7.42 -5.85 -7.70
C LEU A 14 -7.08 -7.29 -7.28
N SER A 15 -5.96 -7.83 -7.75
CA SER A 15 -5.47 -9.14 -7.30
C SER A 15 -5.17 -9.18 -5.80
N ALA A 16 -4.59 -8.11 -5.24
CA ALA A 16 -4.33 -8.01 -3.81
C ALA A 16 -5.63 -8.04 -2.98
N PHE A 17 -6.66 -7.30 -3.41
CA PHE A 17 -8.00 -7.39 -2.80
C PHE A 17 -8.63 -8.76 -2.98
N GLY A 18 -8.45 -9.42 -4.12
CA GLY A 18 -8.94 -10.78 -4.35
C GLY A 18 -8.31 -11.79 -3.39
N ILE A 19 -6.99 -11.76 -3.23
CA ILE A 19 -6.26 -12.63 -2.30
C ILE A 19 -6.68 -12.34 -0.85
N GLY A 20 -6.78 -11.06 -0.48
CA GLY A 20 -7.28 -10.66 0.83
C GLY A 20 -8.68 -11.18 1.12
N ALA A 21 -9.58 -11.16 0.13
CA ALA A 21 -10.94 -11.66 0.27
C ALA A 21 -10.95 -13.17 0.55
N ILE A 22 -10.09 -13.94 -0.13
CA ILE A 22 -9.93 -15.38 0.12
C ILE A 22 -9.51 -15.61 1.58
N ILE A 23 -8.54 -14.85 2.09
CA ILE A 23 -8.09 -14.95 3.48
C ILE A 23 -9.23 -14.64 4.46
N ILE A 24 -10.01 -13.59 4.20
CA ILE A 24 -11.14 -13.21 5.06
C ILE A 24 -12.19 -14.34 5.10
N ILE A 25 -12.49 -14.96 3.95
CA ILE A 25 -13.41 -16.12 3.87
C ILE A 25 -12.87 -17.30 4.68
N LEU A 26 -11.56 -17.58 4.61
CA LEU A 26 -10.93 -18.67 5.36
C LEU A 26 -11.01 -18.48 6.88
N ILE A 27 -11.08 -17.22 7.35
CA ILE A 27 -11.27 -16.89 8.77
C ILE A 27 -12.76 -17.02 9.18
N GLY A 28 -13.67 -17.20 8.22
CA GLY A 28 -15.11 -17.32 8.44
C GLY A 28 -15.87 -16.00 8.42
N GLU A 29 -15.21 -14.91 8.02
CA GLU A 29 -15.79 -13.57 7.95
C GLU A 29 -16.27 -13.22 6.54
N ASN A 30 -17.16 -12.24 6.44
CA ASN A 30 -17.64 -11.76 5.13
C ASN A 30 -16.68 -10.68 4.55
N PRO A 31 -16.07 -10.88 3.36
CA PRO A 31 -15.15 -9.92 2.77
C PRO A 31 -15.78 -8.56 2.46
N LEU A 32 -17.03 -8.52 1.98
CA LEU A 32 -17.69 -7.27 1.63
C LEU A 32 -17.92 -6.42 2.89
N THR A 33 -18.39 -7.03 3.98
CA THR A 33 -18.55 -6.34 5.26
C THR A 33 -17.20 -5.85 5.79
N THR A 34 -16.19 -6.70 5.74
CA THR A 34 -14.84 -6.37 6.23
C THR A 34 -14.22 -5.21 5.46
N TYR A 35 -14.30 -5.23 4.13
CA TYR A 35 -13.79 -4.12 3.31
C TYR A 35 -14.59 -2.84 3.50
N ASN A 36 -15.91 -2.92 3.61
CA ASN A 36 -16.73 -1.74 3.92
C ASN A 36 -16.32 -1.10 5.25
N ILE A 37 -16.08 -1.91 6.29
CA ILE A 37 -15.58 -1.41 7.57
C ILE A 37 -14.17 -0.83 7.43
N MET A 38 -13.28 -1.51 6.69
CA MET A 38 -11.90 -1.07 6.48
C MET A 38 -11.86 0.31 5.82
N PHE A 39 -12.57 0.50 4.70
CA PHE A 39 -12.64 1.79 4.02
C PHE A 39 -13.40 2.83 4.83
N GLY A 40 -14.51 2.44 5.47
CA GLY A 40 -15.29 3.26 6.39
C GLY A 40 -14.43 3.91 7.47
N LYS A 41 -13.68 3.09 8.20
CA LYS A 41 -12.85 3.52 9.32
C LYS A 41 -11.57 4.23 8.91
N THR A 42 -11.02 3.96 7.72
CA THR A 42 -9.75 4.57 7.29
C THR A 42 -9.93 5.86 6.51
N LEU A 43 -10.95 5.96 5.64
CA LEU A 43 -11.13 7.11 4.75
C LEU A 43 -12.13 8.14 5.27
N PHE A 44 -13.22 7.69 5.91
CA PHE A 44 -14.34 8.56 6.26
C PHE A 44 -14.32 9.03 7.72
N GLU A 45 -13.52 8.40 8.57
CA GLU A 45 -13.32 8.83 9.96
C GLU A 45 -12.05 9.71 10.07
N TRP A 46 -12.16 10.87 10.71
CA TRP A 46 -11.05 11.83 10.81
C TRP A 46 -9.78 11.23 11.43
N ASN A 47 -9.93 10.49 12.54
CA ASN A 47 -8.80 9.82 13.20
C ASN A 47 -8.18 8.74 12.30
N GLY A 48 -9.02 7.97 11.59
CA GLY A 48 -8.57 6.95 10.66
C GLY A 48 -7.84 7.54 9.46
N PHE A 49 -8.32 8.66 8.94
CA PHE A 49 -7.69 9.36 7.82
C PHE A 49 -6.31 9.90 8.21
N LEU A 50 -6.19 10.56 9.37
CA LEU A 50 -4.91 11.04 9.90
C LEU A 50 -3.94 9.89 10.14
N LYS A 51 -4.42 8.77 10.69
CA LYS A 51 -3.61 7.57 10.89
C LYS A 51 -3.14 6.98 9.56
N THR A 52 -4.02 6.94 8.56
CA THR A 52 -3.69 6.48 7.21
C THR A 52 -2.60 7.34 6.58
N LEU A 53 -2.73 8.67 6.67
CA LEU A 53 -1.69 9.60 6.21
C LEU A 53 -0.37 9.40 6.95
N HIS A 54 -0.42 9.22 8.27
CA HIS A 54 0.79 8.99 9.08
C HIS A 54 1.60 7.78 8.58
N PHE A 55 0.95 6.67 8.26
CA PHE A 55 1.63 5.49 7.70
C PHE A 55 1.96 5.64 6.21
N ALA A 56 1.15 6.37 5.45
CA ALA A 56 1.39 6.59 4.02
C ALA A 56 2.59 7.51 3.76
N SER A 57 2.81 8.54 4.58
CA SER A 57 3.91 9.50 4.42
C SER A 57 5.29 8.84 4.23
N PRO A 58 5.77 7.96 5.13
CA PRO A 58 7.07 7.33 4.95
C PRO A 58 7.13 6.37 3.75
N LEU A 59 6.03 5.70 3.41
CA LEU A 59 5.95 4.84 2.23
C LEU A 59 6.04 5.63 0.92
N ILE A 60 5.37 6.78 0.85
CA ILE A 60 5.44 7.70 -0.31
C ILE A 60 6.87 8.22 -0.48
N LEU A 61 7.52 8.63 0.61
CA LEU A 61 8.92 9.08 0.58
C LEU A 61 9.88 7.96 0.15
N THR A 62 9.62 6.73 0.58
CA THR A 62 10.37 5.53 0.15
C THR A 62 10.21 5.28 -1.34
N GLY A 63 8.97 5.36 -1.87
CA GLY A 63 8.72 5.27 -3.31
C GLY A 63 9.43 6.36 -4.11
N LEU A 64 9.46 7.60 -3.60
CA LEU A 64 10.20 8.70 -4.20
C LEU A 64 11.71 8.44 -4.23
N ALA A 65 12.28 7.91 -3.15
CA ALA A 65 13.69 7.53 -3.09
C ALA A 65 14.04 6.44 -4.13
N ILE A 66 13.18 5.43 -4.28
CA ILE A 66 13.32 4.36 -5.27
C ILE A 66 13.25 4.91 -6.71
N ALA A 67 12.39 5.90 -6.98
CA ALA A 67 12.30 6.51 -8.31
C ALA A 67 13.64 7.12 -8.77
N ILE A 68 14.42 7.68 -7.83
CA ILE A 68 15.76 8.23 -8.11
C ILE A 68 16.75 7.11 -8.46
N THR A 69 16.76 6.00 -7.72
CA THR A 69 17.68 4.89 -7.98
C THR A 69 17.38 4.19 -9.30
N PHE A 70 16.09 4.04 -9.64
CA PHE A 70 15.68 3.52 -10.95
C PHE A 70 16.16 4.39 -12.11
N LYS A 71 16.16 5.72 -11.95
CA LYS A 71 16.70 6.64 -12.95
C LYS A 71 18.21 6.45 -13.15
N ALA A 72 18.92 6.00 -12.11
CA ALA A 72 20.34 5.63 -12.18
C ALA A 72 20.57 4.19 -12.69
N SER A 73 19.52 3.46 -13.08
CA SER A 73 19.55 2.03 -13.42
C SER A 73 20.07 1.14 -12.29
N ILE A 74 19.95 1.60 -11.04
CA ILE A 74 20.32 0.84 -9.85
C ILE A 74 19.04 0.31 -9.21
N PHE A 75 18.98 -1.02 -9.07
CA PHE A 75 17.85 -1.67 -8.43
C PHE A 75 18.09 -1.77 -6.91
N ASN A 76 17.18 -1.20 -6.12
CA ASN A 76 17.22 -1.29 -4.66
C ASN A 76 15.90 -1.90 -4.14
N MET A 77 15.92 -3.20 -3.83
CA MET A 77 14.77 -3.91 -3.24
C MET A 77 14.64 -3.73 -1.72
N GLY A 78 15.66 -3.17 -1.05
CA GLY A 78 15.75 -3.12 0.41
C GLY A 78 15.33 -1.79 1.03
N VAL A 79 14.77 -0.86 0.26
CA VAL A 79 14.50 0.52 0.74
C VAL A 79 13.52 0.55 1.90
N GLU A 80 12.51 -0.32 1.93
CA GLU A 80 11.58 -0.40 3.07
C GLU A 80 12.29 -0.84 4.37
N GLY A 81 13.26 -1.75 4.26
CA GLY A 81 14.11 -2.14 5.39
C GLY A 81 15.03 -1.01 5.84
N GLN A 82 15.56 -0.23 4.90
CA GLN A 82 16.37 0.97 5.19
C GLN A 82 15.55 2.06 5.88
N LEU A 83 14.31 2.26 5.44
CA LEU A 83 13.35 3.15 6.11
C LEU A 83 13.12 2.70 7.56
N LEU A 84 12.84 1.40 7.78
CA LEU A 84 12.60 0.87 9.11
C LEU A 84 13.80 1.05 10.03
N VAL A 85 14.99 0.68 9.56
CA VAL A 85 16.24 0.81 10.32
C VAL A 85 16.58 2.27 10.59
N GLY A 86 16.44 3.14 9.59
CA GLY A 86 16.67 4.58 9.75
C GLY A 86 15.71 5.21 10.75
N GLY A 87 14.42 4.83 10.71
CA GLY A 87 13.43 5.28 11.68
C GLY A 87 13.65 4.72 13.09
N PHE A 88 14.25 3.54 13.22
CA PHE A 88 14.59 2.95 14.53
C PHE A 88 15.75 3.68 15.23
N PHE A 89 16.71 4.20 14.46
CA PHE A 89 17.89 4.89 14.99
C PHE A 89 17.75 6.42 15.10
N ALA A 90 16.64 7.00 14.62
CA ALA A 90 16.34 8.43 14.69
C ALA A 90 15.65 8.81 16.00
#